data_AF-A0A8S3R8P2-F1
#
_entry.id   AF-A0A8S3R8P2-F1
#
_cell.length_a   1.000
_cell.length_b   1.000
_cell.length_c   1.000
_cell.angle_alpha   90.00
_cell.angle_beta   90.00
_cell.angle_gamma   90.00
#
_symmetry.space_group_name_H-M   'P 1'
#
loop_
_entity.id
_entity.type
_entity.pdbx_description
1 polymer ?
#
loop_
_entity_poly.entity_id
_entity_poly.type
_entity_poly.pdbx_seq_one_letter_code
_entity_poly.pdbx_strand_id
1 'polypeptide(L)'
;MELDADFDISTLPDLPITFEMQLPEEMNAEVVELFEIMHQEVEGFDEMLLHAVTSINNDQTLPVPSTTSVETVDFQAQHNQEPAPVQDSDNTSKRFKNLDKETLLEIEQNQYSASTKKNTKWGVGVFNAWCSERLASTLDFQTVSVDCLNSSLRQFYAEAQPQNISKRALKMPEEHAQEYHKNSLKNVRAALNRHLKDIGRGIDIVRDSEFKAANSMLSAKLKFNLRNGLSRPTQHHPIITTPELLKIKM
;
A
#
# COMPACT_ATOMS: atom_id res chain seq x y z
N MET A 1 -37.91 15.60 54.18
CA MET A 1 -39.14 16.17 53.62
C MET A 1 -38.68 17.30 52.73
N GLU A 2 -38.68 17.27 51.42
CA GLU A 2 -39.04 16.29 50.38
C GLU A 2 -38.15 16.67 49.18
N LEU A 3 -37.67 15.67 48.46
CA LEU A 3 -37.18 15.84 47.09
C LEU A 3 -38.40 16.11 46.22
N ASP A 4 -38.30 17.04 45.27
CA ASP A 4 -38.85 16.92 43.90
C ASP A 4 -38.60 18.23 43.14
N ALA A 5 -37.74 18.16 42.12
CA ALA A 5 -37.67 19.16 41.06
C ALA A 5 -37.41 18.40 39.76
N ASP A 6 -38.51 18.10 39.08
CA ASP A 6 -38.53 17.62 37.70
C ASP A 6 -37.78 18.62 36.80
N PHE A 7 -36.62 18.21 36.30
CA PHE A 7 -35.91 18.93 35.25
C PHE A 7 -36.46 18.47 33.90
N ASP A 8 -37.41 19.25 33.37
CA ASP A 8 -38.01 19.05 32.05
C ASP A 8 -37.00 19.38 30.94
N ILE A 9 -36.55 18.36 30.22
CA ILE A 9 -35.56 18.45 29.14
C ILE A 9 -36.21 18.92 27.82
N SER A 10 -37.52 19.18 27.79
CA SER A 10 -38.26 19.52 26.56
C SER A 10 -38.15 20.99 26.12
N THR A 11 -37.39 21.83 26.82
CA THR A 11 -37.27 23.28 26.52
C THR A 11 -35.86 23.76 26.16
N LEU A 12 -34.96 22.87 25.72
CA LEU A 12 -33.69 23.29 25.11
C LEU A 12 -33.92 23.67 23.64
N PRO A 13 -33.60 24.90 23.20
CA PRO A 13 -33.67 25.26 21.79
C PRO A 13 -32.59 24.52 20.99
N ASP A 14 -33.00 23.82 19.92
CA ASP A 14 -32.12 23.20 18.93
C ASP A 14 -31.21 24.26 18.29
N LEU A 15 -29.92 24.21 18.60
CA LEU A 15 -28.89 24.97 17.90
C LEU A 15 -28.47 24.19 16.63
N PRO A 16 -28.56 24.79 15.43
CA PRO A 16 -28.00 24.16 14.24
C PRO A 16 -26.47 24.24 14.30
N ILE A 17 -25.80 23.12 14.56
CA ILE A 17 -24.36 23.00 14.35
C ILE A 17 -24.13 22.65 12.89
N THR A 18 -24.15 23.66 12.03
CA THR A 18 -23.43 23.64 10.75
C THR A 18 -22.35 24.71 10.85
N PHE A 19 -21.18 24.30 11.30
CA PHE A 19 -19.97 25.10 11.14
C PHE A 19 -19.48 24.87 9.72
N GLU A 20 -20.00 25.63 8.76
CA GLU A 20 -19.38 25.76 7.44
C GLU A 20 -18.02 26.44 7.65
N MET A 21 -16.97 25.64 7.57
CA MET A 21 -15.61 26.13 7.54
C MET A 21 -15.34 26.58 6.10
N GLN A 22 -15.63 27.85 5.78
CA GLN A 22 -15.19 28.48 4.53
C GLN A 22 -13.66 28.47 4.48
N LEU A 23 -13.09 27.46 3.82
CA LEU A 23 -11.70 27.47 3.37
C LEU A 23 -11.61 28.30 2.07
N PRO A 24 -10.51 29.05 1.85
CA PRO A 24 -10.37 29.93 0.68
C PRO A 24 -10.52 29.19 -0.65
N GLU A 25 -11.27 29.77 -1.59
CA GLU A 25 -11.58 29.18 -2.92
C GLU A 25 -10.35 28.74 -3.72
N GLU A 26 -9.19 29.38 -3.52
CA GLU A 26 -7.94 29.04 -4.21
C GLU A 26 -7.34 27.71 -3.75
N MET A 27 -7.57 27.27 -2.51
CA MET A 27 -7.12 25.93 -2.04
C MET A 27 -8.07 24.82 -2.49
N ASN A 28 -9.31 25.17 -2.87
CA ASN A 28 -10.31 24.20 -3.26
C ASN A 28 -10.05 23.70 -4.69
N ALA A 29 -9.52 24.54 -5.59
CA ALA A 29 -9.22 24.13 -6.96
C ALA A 29 -8.07 23.10 -7.05
N GLU A 30 -6.95 23.31 -6.36
CA GLU A 30 -5.83 22.35 -6.36
C GLU A 30 -6.18 21.04 -5.62
N VAL A 31 -6.94 21.11 -4.52
CA VAL A 31 -7.38 19.91 -3.79
C VAL A 31 -8.43 19.12 -4.57
N VAL A 32 -9.34 19.80 -5.28
CA VAL A 32 -10.34 19.18 -6.16
C VAL A 32 -9.69 18.61 -7.41
N GLU A 33 -8.70 19.28 -8.01
CA GLU A 33 -7.94 18.74 -9.16
C GLU A 33 -7.13 17.51 -8.74
N LEU A 34 -6.48 17.52 -7.56
CA LEU A 34 -5.84 16.34 -6.98
C LEU A 34 -6.85 15.21 -6.67
N PHE A 35 -8.05 15.54 -6.20
CA PHE A 35 -9.12 14.56 -5.95
C PHE A 35 -9.66 13.98 -7.27
N GLU A 36 -9.88 14.80 -8.30
CA GLU A 36 -10.38 14.38 -9.62
C GLU A 36 -9.35 13.54 -10.40
N ILE A 37 -8.07 13.90 -10.33
CA ILE A 37 -6.97 13.07 -10.85
C ILE A 37 -6.89 11.72 -10.12
N MET A 38 -7.14 11.69 -8.80
CA MET A 38 -7.29 10.43 -8.06
C MET A 38 -8.56 9.66 -8.43
N HIS A 39 -9.66 10.34 -8.81
CA HIS A 39 -10.92 9.71 -9.16
C HIS A 39 -10.95 9.08 -10.56
N GLN A 40 -10.21 9.61 -11.54
CA GLN A 40 -10.13 9.04 -12.89
C GLN A 40 -9.16 7.84 -12.98
N GLU A 41 -8.09 7.81 -12.19
CA GLU A 41 -7.09 6.71 -12.25
C GLU A 41 -7.46 5.46 -11.42
N VAL A 42 -8.44 5.54 -10.52
CA VAL A 42 -8.92 4.39 -9.71
C VAL A 42 -9.74 3.40 -10.53
N GLU A 43 -10.42 3.84 -11.60
CA GLU A 43 -11.21 2.96 -12.46
C GLU A 43 -10.34 1.96 -13.26
N GLY A 44 -9.11 2.36 -13.58
CA GLY A 44 -8.13 1.48 -14.20
C GLY A 44 -7.37 0.59 -13.22
N PHE A 45 -7.35 0.91 -11.92
CA PHE A 45 -6.44 0.24 -10.98
C PHE A 45 -6.87 -1.19 -10.63
N ASP A 46 -8.18 -1.46 -10.52
CA ASP A 46 -8.71 -2.80 -10.25
C ASP A 46 -8.47 -3.76 -11.45
N GLU A 47 -8.45 -3.23 -12.69
CA GLU A 47 -8.09 -3.97 -13.91
C GLU A 47 -6.57 -4.03 -14.15
N MET A 48 -5.84 -2.94 -13.86
CA MET A 48 -4.39 -2.86 -14.01
C MET A 48 -3.66 -3.72 -12.96
N LEU A 49 -4.26 -3.93 -11.78
CA LEU A 49 -3.82 -4.93 -10.80
C LEU A 49 -3.99 -6.37 -11.31
N LEU A 50 -5.03 -6.66 -12.10
CA LEU A 50 -5.19 -7.98 -12.74
C LEU A 50 -4.09 -8.22 -13.77
N HIS A 51 -3.72 -7.19 -14.55
CA HIS A 51 -2.64 -7.23 -15.54
C HIS A 51 -1.23 -7.30 -14.91
N ALA A 52 -0.98 -6.59 -13.81
CA ALA A 52 0.33 -6.60 -13.15
C ALA A 52 0.60 -7.94 -12.40
N VAL A 53 -0.42 -8.54 -11.78
CA VAL A 53 -0.29 -9.85 -11.11
C VAL A 53 -0.07 -10.97 -12.14
N THR A 54 -0.58 -10.84 -13.36
CA THR A 54 -0.32 -11.82 -14.43
C THR A 54 1.07 -11.72 -15.04
N SER A 55 1.71 -10.55 -15.05
CA SER A 55 3.11 -10.41 -15.49
C SER A 55 4.12 -11.00 -14.52
N ILE A 56 3.81 -11.07 -13.21
CA ILE A 56 4.75 -11.57 -12.18
C ILE A 56 4.85 -13.10 -12.14
N ASN A 57 3.84 -13.82 -12.62
CA ASN A 57 3.81 -15.30 -12.58
C ASN A 57 4.67 -16.00 -13.64
N ASN A 58 5.42 -15.26 -14.47
CA ASN A 58 6.22 -15.83 -15.55
C ASN A 58 7.73 -15.92 -15.27
N ASP A 59 8.22 -15.57 -14.08
CA ASP A 59 9.66 -15.63 -13.84
C ASP A 59 10.03 -16.00 -12.41
N GLN A 60 9.84 -17.27 -12.03
CA GLN A 60 10.65 -17.93 -11.00
C GLN A 60 10.77 -19.44 -11.27
N THR A 61 11.85 -19.84 -11.92
CA THR A 61 12.59 -21.03 -11.49
C THR A 61 14.06 -20.70 -11.55
N LEU A 62 14.77 -20.75 -10.42
CA LEU A 62 16.12 -21.30 -10.26
C LEU A 62 16.50 -21.28 -8.76
N PRO A 63 17.30 -22.27 -8.29
CA PRO A 63 17.35 -22.67 -6.89
C PRO A 63 18.39 -21.90 -6.07
N VAL A 64 18.14 -21.82 -4.76
CA VAL A 64 19.05 -21.27 -3.74
C VAL A 64 20.01 -22.38 -3.28
N PRO A 65 21.33 -22.14 -3.17
CA PRO A 65 22.19 -22.96 -2.34
C PRO A 65 22.49 -22.29 -0.98
N SER A 66 22.36 -23.14 0.02
CA SER A 66 22.70 -23.09 1.43
C SER A 66 23.90 -22.25 1.90
N THR A 67 23.68 -21.63 3.06
CA THR A 67 24.58 -21.30 4.17
C THR A 67 26.00 -21.90 4.12
N THR A 68 27.02 -21.05 4.26
CA THR A 68 28.28 -21.38 4.95
C THR A 68 28.82 -20.12 5.61
N SER A 69 29.01 -20.22 6.92
CA SER A 69 29.63 -19.25 7.82
C SER A 69 31.07 -18.98 7.43
N VAL A 70 31.52 -17.72 7.47
CA VAL A 70 32.96 -17.41 7.53
C VAL A 70 33.20 -16.29 8.53
N GLU A 71 34.12 -16.60 9.44
CA GLU A 71 34.59 -15.82 10.58
C GLU A 71 35.24 -14.49 10.16
N THR A 72 35.10 -13.51 11.03
CA THR A 72 35.75 -12.20 10.97
C THR A 72 37.25 -12.38 11.21
N VAL A 73 38.08 -11.88 10.28
CA VAL A 73 39.52 -11.72 10.53
C VAL A 73 39.86 -10.25 10.34
N ASP A 74 40.22 -9.61 11.45
CA ASP A 74 40.80 -8.27 11.51
C ASP A 74 42.14 -8.24 10.76
N PHE A 75 42.36 -7.22 9.92
CA PHE A 75 43.73 -6.84 9.56
C PHE A 75 43.87 -5.32 9.45
N GLN A 76 44.83 -4.81 10.22
CA GLN A 76 45.09 -3.40 10.49
C GLN A 76 45.73 -2.67 9.30
N ALA A 77 45.54 -1.36 9.30
CA ALA A 77 46.08 -0.38 8.36
C ALA A 77 47.61 -0.25 8.40
N GLN A 78 48.21 0.00 7.23
CA GLN A 78 49.19 1.07 6.94
C GLN A 78 49.89 0.83 5.59
N HIS A 79 49.73 1.73 4.62
CA HIS A 79 50.85 2.32 3.86
C HIS A 79 50.35 3.48 2.97
N ASN A 80 50.85 4.69 3.21
CA ASN A 80 50.70 5.86 2.34
C ASN A 80 51.57 5.68 1.10
N GLN A 81 50.97 5.63 -0.09
CA GLN A 81 51.60 6.14 -1.31
C GLN A 81 50.55 6.84 -2.19
N GLU A 82 50.86 8.10 -2.49
CA GLU A 82 50.20 8.97 -3.46
C GLU A 82 50.39 8.40 -4.88
N PRO A 83 49.33 8.19 -5.69
CA PRO A 83 49.52 7.72 -7.06
C PRO A 83 49.59 8.91 -8.03
N ALA A 84 50.71 8.98 -8.76
CA ALA A 84 50.90 9.78 -9.96
C ALA A 84 49.91 9.34 -11.08
N PRO A 85 49.62 10.18 -12.09
CA PRO A 85 48.53 9.96 -13.03
C PRO A 85 48.91 8.88 -14.04
N VAL A 86 48.37 7.67 -13.85
CA VAL A 86 48.49 6.59 -14.83
C VAL A 86 47.40 6.80 -15.87
N GLN A 87 47.82 6.99 -17.12
CA GLN A 87 46.92 6.97 -18.27
C GLN A 87 46.30 5.59 -18.41
N ASP A 88 44.99 5.48 -18.20
CA ASP A 88 44.23 4.26 -18.43
C ASP A 88 44.14 3.99 -19.93
N SER A 89 45.01 3.12 -20.44
CA SER A 89 44.83 2.44 -21.72
C SER A 89 44.05 1.14 -21.51
N ASP A 90 43.02 1.01 -22.33
CA ASP A 90 41.91 0.07 -22.33
C ASP A 90 42.20 -1.44 -22.10
N ASN A 91 41.11 -2.10 -21.69
CA ASN A 91 40.82 -3.53 -21.81
C ASN A 91 41.35 -4.47 -20.70
N THR A 92 40.65 -4.45 -19.57
CA THR A 92 40.31 -5.72 -18.89
C THR A 92 38.79 -5.79 -18.80
N SER A 93 38.21 -6.84 -19.38
CA SER A 93 36.82 -7.23 -19.18
C SER A 93 36.61 -7.59 -17.70
N LYS A 94 36.58 -6.58 -16.83
CA LYS A 94 36.26 -6.74 -15.43
C LYS A 94 34.80 -7.10 -15.35
N ARG A 95 34.51 -8.24 -14.72
CA ARG A 95 33.15 -8.76 -14.50
C ARG A 95 32.20 -7.74 -13.85
N PHE A 96 32.75 -6.80 -13.07
CA PHE A 96 31.97 -5.84 -12.31
C PHE A 96 32.24 -4.41 -12.78
N LYS A 97 31.15 -3.68 -13.03
CA LYS A 97 31.19 -2.25 -13.37
C LYS A 97 31.44 -1.44 -12.09
N ASN A 98 32.26 -0.41 -12.18
CA ASN A 98 32.31 0.62 -11.16
C ASN A 98 31.12 1.56 -11.38
N LEU A 99 30.18 1.56 -10.44
CA LEU A 99 29.05 2.48 -10.46
C LEU A 99 29.43 3.74 -9.67
N ASP A 100 29.11 4.89 -10.22
CA ASP A 100 29.21 6.16 -9.51
C ASP A 100 28.00 6.36 -8.59
N LYS A 101 28.09 7.37 -7.72
CA LYS A 101 27.02 7.65 -6.73
C LYS A 101 25.70 8.00 -7.40
N GLU A 102 25.72 8.65 -8.55
CA GLU A 102 24.52 9.04 -9.29
C GLU A 102 23.79 7.80 -9.82
N THR A 103 24.49 6.85 -10.45
CA THR A 103 23.87 5.61 -10.91
C THR A 103 23.34 4.76 -9.75
N LEU A 104 24.04 4.75 -8.59
CA LEU A 104 23.53 4.07 -7.39
C LEU A 104 22.21 4.68 -6.90
N LEU A 105 22.11 6.01 -6.86
CA LEU A 105 20.88 6.71 -6.50
C LEU A 105 19.76 6.46 -7.53
N GLU A 106 20.07 6.42 -8.82
CA GLU A 106 19.08 6.09 -9.86
C GLU A 106 18.52 4.68 -9.66
N ILE A 107 19.38 3.70 -9.34
CA ILE A 107 18.97 2.32 -9.07
C ILE A 107 18.07 2.27 -7.82
N GLU A 108 18.43 2.96 -6.74
CA GLU A 108 17.61 3.06 -5.53
C GLU A 108 16.25 3.72 -5.81
N GLN A 109 16.24 4.83 -6.55
CA GLN A 109 15.01 5.52 -6.92
C GLN A 109 14.11 4.68 -7.84
N ASN A 110 14.69 3.80 -8.64
CA ASN A 110 14.00 2.89 -9.55
C ASN A 110 13.78 1.48 -8.97
N GLN A 111 13.95 1.29 -7.66
CA GLN A 111 13.66 0.04 -6.97
C GLN A 111 12.24 -0.48 -7.24
N TYR A 112 11.28 0.43 -7.45
CA TYR A 112 9.89 0.09 -7.72
C TYR A 112 9.42 0.63 -9.07
N SER A 113 8.65 -0.19 -9.80
CA SER A 113 7.97 0.27 -11.01
C SER A 113 7.02 1.45 -10.72
N ALA A 114 6.71 2.25 -11.75
CA ALA A 114 5.75 3.36 -11.61
C ALA A 114 4.38 2.88 -11.09
N SER A 115 3.91 1.72 -11.55
CA SER A 115 2.67 1.10 -11.08
C SER A 115 2.74 0.73 -9.59
N THR A 116 3.88 0.16 -9.16
CA THR A 116 4.16 -0.16 -7.77
C THR A 116 4.14 1.11 -6.91
N LYS A 117 4.83 2.19 -7.32
CA LYS A 117 4.80 3.49 -6.61
C LYS A 117 3.38 4.04 -6.47
N LYS A 118 2.58 4.05 -7.55
CA LYS A 118 1.17 4.44 -7.52
C LYS A 118 0.35 3.57 -6.55
N ASN A 119 0.56 2.25 -6.56
CA ASN A 119 -0.09 1.33 -5.64
C ASN A 119 0.29 1.61 -4.17
N THR A 120 1.56 1.93 -3.87
CA THR A 120 1.98 2.34 -2.52
C THR A 120 1.17 3.54 -2.07
N LYS A 121 1.18 4.60 -2.89
CA LYS A 121 0.51 5.87 -2.57
C LYS A 121 -0.98 5.65 -2.33
N TRP A 122 -1.64 4.90 -3.21
CA TRP A 122 -3.05 4.55 -3.06
C TRP A 122 -3.32 3.77 -1.77
N GLY A 123 -2.56 2.71 -1.49
CA GLY A 123 -2.79 1.88 -0.30
C GLY A 123 -2.57 2.63 1.01
N VAL A 124 -1.55 3.48 1.07
CA VAL A 124 -1.31 4.40 2.21
C VAL A 124 -2.46 5.40 2.33
N GLY A 125 -2.93 5.96 1.21
CA GLY A 125 -4.04 6.89 1.16
C GLY A 125 -5.34 6.30 1.73
N VAL A 126 -5.66 5.05 1.36
CA VAL A 126 -6.85 4.34 1.90
C VAL A 126 -6.77 4.21 3.42
N PHE A 127 -5.60 3.84 3.96
CA PHE A 127 -5.45 3.71 5.41
C PHE A 127 -5.50 5.05 6.12
N ASN A 128 -4.86 6.09 5.57
CA ASN A 128 -4.90 7.44 6.14
C ASN A 128 -6.30 8.06 6.11
N ALA A 129 -7.09 7.79 5.08
CA ALA A 129 -8.50 8.19 5.02
C ALA A 129 -9.28 7.55 6.18
N TRP A 130 -9.11 6.24 6.38
CA TRP A 130 -9.73 5.54 7.52
C TRP A 130 -9.26 6.10 8.88
N CYS A 131 -7.95 6.39 9.05
CA CYS A 131 -7.46 7.03 10.28
C CYS A 131 -8.11 8.39 10.52
N SER A 132 -8.25 9.20 9.46
CA SER A 132 -8.88 10.52 9.55
C SER A 132 -10.35 10.42 9.96
N GLU A 133 -11.08 9.45 9.42
CA GLU A 133 -12.50 9.22 9.72
C GLU A 133 -12.73 8.60 11.11
N ARG A 134 -11.89 7.65 11.54
CA ARG A 134 -12.12 6.86 12.77
C ARG A 134 -11.35 7.34 13.98
N LEU A 135 -10.16 7.89 13.77
CA LEU A 135 -9.25 8.33 14.85
C LEU A 135 -9.18 9.86 14.95
N ALA A 136 -9.91 10.58 14.09
CA ALA A 136 -9.89 12.05 13.99
C ALA A 136 -8.46 12.63 13.88
N SER A 137 -7.51 11.85 13.39
CA SER A 137 -6.09 12.18 13.32
C SER A 137 -5.38 11.34 12.26
N THR A 138 -4.28 11.88 11.74
CA THR A 138 -3.36 11.13 10.88
C THR A 138 -2.40 10.33 11.74
N LEU A 139 -2.19 9.06 11.39
CA LEU A 139 -1.28 8.19 12.10
C LEU A 139 0.14 8.38 11.55
N ASP A 140 1.06 8.84 12.38
CA ASP A 140 2.47 8.97 11.98
C ASP A 140 3.16 7.61 11.97
N PHE A 141 3.41 7.09 10.77
CA PHE A 141 4.06 5.79 10.57
C PHE A 141 5.48 5.70 11.15
N GLN A 142 6.17 6.83 11.32
CA GLN A 142 7.51 6.86 11.90
C GLN A 142 7.50 6.63 13.40
N THR A 143 6.55 7.22 14.11
CA THR A 143 6.54 7.25 15.59
C THR A 143 5.52 6.31 16.23
N VAL A 144 4.52 5.83 15.47
CA VAL A 144 3.48 4.95 16.01
C VAL A 144 4.07 3.68 16.65
N SER A 145 3.60 3.32 17.84
CA SER A 145 4.03 2.08 18.49
C SER A 145 3.55 0.84 17.71
N VAL A 146 4.27 -0.28 17.83
CA VAL A 146 3.91 -1.54 17.16
C VAL A 146 2.51 -2.00 17.57
N ASP A 147 2.17 -1.89 18.87
CA ASP A 147 0.86 -2.28 19.39
C ASP A 147 -0.28 -1.38 18.87
N CYS A 148 -0.03 -0.07 18.79
CA CYS A 148 -1.00 0.88 18.25
C CYS A 148 -1.24 0.63 16.76
N LEU A 149 -0.17 0.40 15.98
CA LEU A 149 -0.27 0.08 14.56
C LEU A 149 -1.01 -1.25 14.34
N ASN A 150 -0.69 -2.30 15.10
CA ASN A 150 -1.39 -3.59 15.01
C ASN A 150 -2.88 -3.46 15.36
N SER A 151 -3.21 -2.72 16.42
CA SER A 151 -4.61 -2.47 16.82
C SER A 151 -5.38 -1.69 15.76
N SER A 152 -4.75 -0.66 15.20
CA SER A 152 -5.32 0.16 14.13
C SER A 152 -5.54 -0.67 12.85
N LEU A 153 -4.54 -1.44 12.43
CA LEU A 153 -4.66 -2.35 11.27
C LEU A 153 -5.76 -3.39 11.48
N ARG A 154 -5.90 -3.92 12.70
CA ARG A 154 -6.97 -4.86 13.03
C ARG A 154 -8.35 -4.22 12.83
N GLN A 155 -8.57 -3.01 13.34
CA GLN A 155 -9.85 -2.30 13.16
C GLN A 155 -10.07 -1.93 11.69
N PHE A 156 -9.05 -1.38 11.04
CA PHE A 156 -9.06 -1.06 9.62
C PHE A 156 -9.52 -2.26 8.77
N TYR A 157 -8.95 -3.45 8.96
CA TYR A 157 -9.36 -4.61 8.18
C TYR A 157 -10.80 -5.07 8.41
N ALA A 158 -11.42 -4.70 9.53
CA ALA A 158 -12.82 -5.03 9.80
C ALA A 158 -13.78 -4.02 9.13
N GLU A 159 -13.37 -2.75 9.04
CA GLU A 159 -14.22 -1.61 8.73
C GLU A 159 -13.98 -0.99 7.34
N ALA A 160 -12.84 -1.25 6.71
CA ALA A 160 -12.47 -0.61 5.45
C ALA A 160 -13.51 -0.88 4.35
N GLN A 161 -14.09 0.21 3.84
CA GLN A 161 -15.04 0.18 2.73
C GLN A 161 -14.55 1.02 1.55
N PRO A 162 -14.89 0.64 0.31
CA PRO A 162 -14.48 1.42 -0.85
C PRO A 162 -15.22 2.74 -0.93
N GLN A 163 -14.51 3.77 -1.38
CA GLN A 163 -15.16 5.03 -1.77
C GLN A 163 -16.03 4.83 -3.01
N ASN A 164 -16.95 5.77 -3.22
CA ASN A 164 -17.84 5.81 -4.39
C ASN A 164 -18.70 4.55 -4.57
N ILE A 165 -19.30 4.05 -3.48
CA ILE A 165 -20.19 2.88 -3.48
C ILE A 165 -21.24 2.98 -4.60
N SER A 166 -21.87 4.16 -4.76
CA SER A 166 -22.88 4.38 -5.80
C SER A 166 -22.35 4.16 -7.21
N LYS A 167 -21.12 4.60 -7.53
CA LYS A 167 -20.51 4.37 -8.86
C LYS A 167 -20.16 2.89 -9.05
N ARG A 168 -19.71 2.22 -7.98
CA ARG A 168 -19.42 0.78 -8.02
C ARG A 168 -20.69 -0.03 -8.24
N ALA A 169 -21.79 0.34 -7.59
CA ALA A 169 -23.10 -0.30 -7.72
C ALA A 169 -23.68 -0.23 -9.14
N LEU A 170 -23.24 0.72 -9.98
CA LEU A 170 -23.59 0.75 -11.40
C LEU A 170 -22.92 -0.37 -12.21
N LYS A 171 -21.79 -0.91 -11.75
CA LYS A 171 -20.94 -1.88 -12.47
C LYS A 171 -20.97 -3.28 -11.83
N MET A 172 -21.49 -3.44 -10.61
CA MET A 172 -21.56 -4.71 -9.89
C MET A 172 -22.72 -4.73 -8.90
N PRO A 173 -23.16 -5.91 -8.42
CA PRO A 173 -24.17 -6.00 -7.37
C PRO A 173 -23.86 -5.10 -6.16
N GLU A 174 -24.89 -4.50 -5.58
CA GLU A 174 -24.77 -3.56 -4.46
C GLU A 174 -23.97 -4.17 -3.30
N GLU A 175 -24.22 -5.45 -2.97
CA GLU A 175 -23.48 -6.14 -1.92
C GLU A 175 -21.95 -6.23 -2.19
N HIS A 176 -21.53 -6.26 -3.45
CA HIS A 176 -20.12 -6.26 -3.84
C HIS A 176 -19.54 -4.83 -3.90
N ALA A 177 -20.38 -3.84 -4.18
CA ALA A 177 -20.01 -2.43 -4.25
C ALA A 177 -19.71 -1.83 -2.86
N GLN A 178 -20.15 -2.48 -1.79
CA GLN A 178 -19.93 -2.05 -0.41
C GLN A 178 -18.63 -2.60 0.21
N GLU A 179 -18.00 -3.61 -0.40
CA GLU A 179 -16.83 -4.28 0.14
C GLU A 179 -15.64 -4.20 -0.82
N TYR A 180 -14.42 -4.15 -0.26
CA TYR A 180 -13.20 -4.30 -1.07
C TYR A 180 -13.08 -5.74 -1.58
N HIS A 181 -12.58 -5.89 -2.81
CA HIS A 181 -12.17 -7.21 -3.29
C HIS A 181 -10.95 -7.71 -2.50
N LYS A 182 -10.82 -9.05 -2.35
CA LYS A 182 -9.76 -9.67 -1.54
C LYS A 182 -8.35 -9.25 -1.94
N ASN A 183 -8.12 -9.00 -3.24
CA ASN A 183 -6.82 -8.58 -3.74
C ASN A 183 -6.55 -7.12 -3.38
N SER A 184 -7.57 -6.27 -3.35
CA SER A 184 -7.45 -4.86 -2.99
C SER A 184 -6.96 -4.72 -1.54
N LEU A 185 -7.55 -5.44 -0.58
CA LEU A 185 -7.09 -5.42 0.82
C LEU A 185 -5.67 -6.00 0.99
N LYS A 186 -5.33 -7.07 0.26
CA LYS A 186 -3.96 -7.61 0.26
C LYS A 186 -2.96 -6.60 -0.30
N ASN A 187 -3.35 -5.84 -1.32
CA ASN A 187 -2.53 -4.81 -1.92
C ASN A 187 -2.34 -3.62 -0.99
N VAL A 188 -3.38 -3.21 -0.26
CA VAL A 188 -3.24 -2.20 0.80
C VAL A 188 -2.22 -2.67 1.84
N ARG A 189 -2.30 -3.91 2.32
CA ARG A 189 -1.30 -4.46 3.25
C ARG A 189 0.12 -4.43 2.66
N ALA A 190 0.28 -4.82 1.40
CA ALA A 190 1.59 -4.81 0.74
C ALA A 190 2.13 -3.39 0.52
N ALA A 191 1.26 -2.43 0.22
CA ALA A 191 1.59 -1.01 0.10
C ALA A 191 2.06 -0.44 1.44
N LEU A 192 1.33 -0.71 2.53
CA LEU A 192 1.71 -0.28 3.88
C LEU A 192 3.04 -0.90 4.32
N ASN A 193 3.23 -2.20 4.12
CA ASN A 193 4.49 -2.87 4.46
C ASN A 193 5.69 -2.28 3.70
N ARG A 194 5.48 -1.92 2.43
CA ARG A 194 6.50 -1.27 1.60
C ARG A 194 6.80 0.14 2.11
N HIS A 195 5.77 0.93 2.36
CA HIS A 195 5.93 2.28 2.90
C HIS A 195 6.72 2.29 4.21
N LEU A 196 6.43 1.36 5.13
CA LEU A 196 7.19 1.20 6.37
C LEU A 196 8.67 0.89 6.12
N LYS A 197 8.99 0.03 5.14
CA LYS A 197 10.38 -0.26 4.76
C LYS A 197 11.06 0.93 4.12
N ASP A 198 10.36 1.65 3.24
CA ASP A 198 10.88 2.82 2.53
C ASP A 198 11.23 3.97 3.50
N ILE A 199 10.48 4.11 4.59
CA ILE A 199 10.77 5.10 5.64
C ILE A 199 11.81 4.62 6.67
N GLY A 200 12.38 3.41 6.48
CA GLY A 200 13.43 2.85 7.33
C GLY A 200 12.95 2.18 8.62
N ARG A 201 11.65 1.88 8.74
CA ARG A 201 11.13 1.16 9.91
C ARG A 201 11.47 -0.32 9.85
N GLY A 202 12.12 -0.82 10.90
CA GLY A 202 12.49 -2.22 11.06
C GLY A 202 11.33 -3.15 11.47
N ILE A 203 10.14 -2.95 10.90
CA ILE A 203 8.96 -3.79 11.15
C ILE A 203 8.43 -4.37 9.85
N ASP A 204 7.95 -5.61 9.87
CA ASP A 204 7.26 -6.29 8.77
C ASP A 204 5.84 -6.69 9.20
N ILE A 205 4.86 -5.88 8.81
CA ILE A 205 3.46 -6.08 9.22
C ILE A 205 2.82 -7.36 8.66
N VAL A 206 3.51 -8.08 7.77
CA VAL A 206 3.06 -9.35 7.19
C VAL A 206 3.61 -10.54 7.98
N ARG A 207 4.87 -10.46 8.44
CA ARG A 207 5.60 -11.61 9.00
C ARG A 207 5.80 -11.53 10.50
N ASP A 208 5.94 -10.33 11.05
CA ASP A 208 6.24 -10.13 12.46
C ASP A 208 5.09 -10.63 13.33
N SER A 209 5.46 -11.24 14.46
CA SER A 209 4.54 -11.94 15.35
C SER A 209 3.54 -11.01 16.03
N GLU A 210 3.93 -9.76 16.19
CA GLU A 210 3.22 -8.65 16.79
C GLU A 210 1.97 -8.30 15.96
N PHE A 211 1.99 -8.55 14.65
CA PHE A 211 0.87 -8.29 13.74
C PHE A 211 -0.05 -9.49 13.52
N LYS A 212 0.08 -10.56 14.31
CA LYS A 212 -0.81 -11.75 14.21
C LYS A 212 -2.28 -11.39 14.35
N ALA A 213 -2.62 -10.46 15.24
CA ALA A 213 -4.00 -10.06 15.49
C ALA A 213 -4.62 -9.35 14.27
N ALA A 214 -3.92 -8.37 13.69
CA ALA A 214 -4.35 -7.71 12.46
C ALA A 214 -4.46 -8.68 11.27
N ASN A 215 -3.46 -9.54 11.07
CA ASN A 215 -3.46 -10.51 9.97
C ASN A 215 -4.56 -11.58 10.11
N SER A 216 -4.86 -11.99 11.35
CA SER A 216 -5.99 -12.88 11.64
C SER A 216 -7.32 -12.21 11.32
N MET A 217 -7.47 -10.92 11.64
CA MET A 217 -8.67 -10.16 11.32
C MET A 217 -8.87 -10.01 9.80
N LEU A 218 -7.83 -9.64 9.05
CA LEU A 218 -7.90 -9.61 7.59
C LEU A 218 -8.38 -10.96 7.03
N SER A 219 -7.77 -12.05 7.50
CA SER A 219 -8.16 -13.40 7.07
C SER A 219 -9.60 -13.74 7.44
N ALA A 220 -10.05 -13.35 8.64
CA ALA A 220 -11.41 -13.56 9.11
C ALA A 220 -12.43 -12.75 8.31
N LYS A 221 -12.18 -11.46 8.07
CA LYS A 221 -13.03 -10.59 7.24
C LYS A 221 -13.14 -11.13 5.82
N LEU A 222 -12.05 -11.55 5.19
CA LEU A 222 -12.10 -12.13 3.84
C LEU A 222 -12.95 -13.41 3.80
N LYS A 223 -12.84 -14.28 4.81
CA LYS A 223 -13.69 -15.47 4.92
C LYS A 223 -15.15 -15.12 5.19
N PHE A 224 -15.40 -14.11 6.03
CA PHE A 224 -16.73 -13.61 6.34
C PHE A 224 -17.41 -13.07 5.07
N ASN A 225 -16.74 -12.20 4.32
CA ASN A 225 -17.27 -11.64 3.08
C ASN A 225 -17.55 -12.74 2.04
N LEU A 226 -16.68 -13.76 1.95
CA LEU A 226 -16.91 -14.89 1.04
C LEU A 226 -18.13 -15.72 1.44
N ARG A 227 -18.28 -16.04 2.73
CA ARG A 227 -19.41 -16.83 3.25
C ARG A 227 -20.75 -16.13 3.09
N ASN A 228 -20.77 -14.80 3.20
CA ASN A 228 -21.98 -13.99 3.06
C ASN A 228 -22.25 -13.54 1.62
N GLY A 229 -21.47 -14.02 0.64
CA GLY A 229 -21.65 -13.63 -0.76
C GLY A 229 -21.33 -12.15 -1.05
N LEU A 230 -20.62 -11.45 -0.16
CA LEU A 230 -20.23 -10.05 -0.35
C LEU A 230 -18.97 -9.91 -1.22
N SER A 231 -18.22 -11.00 -1.40
CA SER A 231 -17.00 -11.00 -2.23
C SER A 231 -17.28 -11.32 -3.68
N ARG A 232 -16.85 -10.42 -4.58
CA ARG A 232 -16.79 -10.71 -6.01
C ARG A 232 -15.84 -11.90 -6.29
N PRO A 233 -16.20 -12.83 -7.20
CA PRO A 233 -15.29 -13.87 -7.66
C PRO A 233 -14.04 -13.29 -8.34
N THR A 234 -12.92 -14.01 -8.22
CA THR A 234 -11.73 -13.69 -9.01
C THR A 234 -11.95 -14.16 -10.44
N GLN A 235 -11.92 -13.23 -11.39
CA GLN A 235 -11.97 -13.56 -12.80
C GLN A 235 -10.60 -14.10 -13.21
N HIS A 236 -10.62 -15.29 -13.81
CA HIS A 236 -9.45 -15.87 -14.47
C HIS A 236 -9.50 -15.47 -15.94
N HIS A 237 -8.31 -15.27 -16.54
CA HIS A 237 -8.22 -15.02 -17.98
C HIS A 237 -8.88 -16.17 -18.74
N PRO A 238 -9.64 -15.86 -19.81
CA PRO A 238 -10.21 -16.90 -20.65
C PRO A 238 -9.10 -17.75 -21.27
N ILE A 239 -9.45 -18.98 -21.64
CA ILE A 239 -8.54 -19.88 -22.35
C ILE A 239 -8.13 -19.19 -23.66
N ILE A 240 -6.82 -19.07 -23.89
CA ILE A 240 -6.29 -18.48 -25.12
C ILE A 240 -6.81 -19.29 -26.31
N THR A 241 -7.51 -18.60 -27.19
CA THR A 241 -8.09 -19.24 -28.38
C THR A 241 -7.05 -19.36 -29.48
N THR A 242 -7.17 -20.37 -30.36
CA THR A 242 -6.29 -20.57 -31.52
C THR A 242 -6.03 -19.30 -32.36
N PRO A 243 -7.02 -18.42 -32.64
CA PRO A 243 -6.76 -17.16 -33.33
C PRO A 243 -5.93 -16.15 -32.53
N GLU A 244 -5.95 -16.17 -31.19
CA GLU A 244 -5.10 -15.32 -30.36
C GLU A 244 -3.64 -15.82 -30.36
N LEU A 245 -3.43 -17.14 -30.41
CA LEU A 245 -2.08 -17.72 -30.54
C LEU A 245 -1.36 -17.26 -31.81
N LEU A 246 -2.10 -16.98 -32.89
CA LEU A 246 -1.53 -16.45 -34.13
C LEU A 246 -1.05 -14.99 -33.99
N LYS A 247 -1.61 -14.21 -33.07
CA LYS A 247 -1.19 -12.83 -32.80
C LYS A 247 0.08 -12.74 -31.95
N ILE A 248 0.45 -13.83 -31.26
CA ILE A 248 1.63 -13.91 -30.40
C ILE A 248 2.89 -14.29 -31.20
N LYS A 249 2.73 -14.85 -32.40
CA LYS A 249 3.83 -15.11 -33.33
C LYS A 249 4.07 -13.90 -34.25
N MET A 250 4.77 -12.88 -33.74
CA MET A 250 5.51 -11.90 -34.56
C MET A 250 6.83 -11.57 -33.89
#